data_AF-A0A350BWD2-F1
#
_entry.id   AF-A0A350BWD2-F1
#
_cell.length_a   1.000
_cell.length_b   1.000
_cell.length_c   1.000
_cell.angle_alpha   90.00
_cell.angle_beta   90.00
_cell.angle_gamma   90.00
#
_symmetry.space_group_name_H-M   'P 1'
#
loop_
_entity.id
_entity.type
_entity.pdbx_description
1 polymer ?
#
loop_
_entity_poly.entity_id
_entity_poly.type
_entity_poly.pdbx_seq_one_letter_code
_entity_poly.pdbx_strand_id
1 'polypeptide(L)'
;YWFDLENNKETKLKLVPFCAMDITPLHYRSESPDKAIETLGHLMKKVNDVGGLFVSLWHNESFSETERWRGWRVVYESLLAKASKS
;
A
#
# COMPACT_ATOMS: atom_id res chain seq x y z
N TYR A 1 4.19 2.53 -21.04
CA TYR A 1 3.96 1.09 -20.85
C TYR A 1 5.31 0.43 -20.54
N TRP A 2 5.43 -0.90 -20.43
CA TRP A 2 6.73 -1.54 -20.25
C TRP A 2 7.58 -1.43 -21.53
N PHE A 3 8.84 -1.08 -21.36
CA PHE A 3 9.80 -0.97 -22.45
C PHE A 3 10.70 -2.21 -22.50
N ASP A 4 10.70 -2.88 -23.66
CA ASP A 4 11.58 -4.01 -23.94
C ASP A 4 12.92 -3.47 -24.46
N LEU A 5 13.92 -3.45 -23.58
CA LEU A 5 15.27 -2.97 -23.88
C LEU A 5 16.00 -3.85 -24.89
N GLU A 6 15.78 -5.17 -24.87
CA GLU A 6 16.47 -6.12 -25.75
C GLU A 6 16.04 -5.90 -27.22
N ASN A 7 14.75 -5.69 -27.45
CA ASN A 7 14.20 -5.42 -28.77
C ASN A 7 14.06 -3.91 -29.09
N ASN A 8 14.50 -3.04 -28.18
CA ASN A 8 14.40 -1.58 -28.27
C ASN A 8 13.00 -1.07 -28.68
N LYS A 9 11.93 -1.58 -28.04
CA LYS A 9 10.54 -1.26 -28.40
C LYS A 9 9.63 -1.13 -27.19
N GLU A 10 8.65 -0.24 -27.27
CA GLU A 10 7.55 -0.19 -26.29
C GLU A 10 6.61 -1.39 -26.48
N THR A 11 6.16 -1.98 -25.39
CA THR A 11 5.17 -3.07 -25.39
C THR A 11 3.79 -2.56 -25.02
N LYS A 12 2.75 -3.35 -25.30
CA LYS A 12 1.38 -3.07 -24.81
C LYS A 12 1.15 -3.49 -23.35
N LEU A 13 2.18 -3.97 -22.65
CA LEU A 13 2.09 -4.35 -21.24
C LEU A 13 2.07 -3.09 -20.37
N LYS A 14 0.95 -2.84 -19.67
CA LYS A 14 0.85 -1.74 -18.71
C LYS A 14 1.21 -2.24 -17.31
N LEU A 15 2.21 -1.63 -16.69
CA LEU A 15 2.57 -1.90 -15.30
C LEU A 15 1.81 -0.95 -14.37
N VAL A 16 1.27 -1.50 -13.30
CA VAL A 16 0.66 -0.76 -12.20
C VAL A 16 1.41 -1.14 -10.92
N PRO A 17 2.42 -0.37 -10.50
CA PRO A 17 3.17 -0.68 -9.30
C PRO A 17 2.32 -0.43 -8.05
N PHE A 18 2.53 -1.24 -7.01
CA PHE A 18 1.97 -0.94 -5.69
C PHE A 18 2.91 0.01 -4.92
N CYS A 19 2.31 0.86 -4.09
CA CYS A 19 2.99 1.85 -3.27
C CYS A 19 3.31 1.31 -1.87
N ALA A 20 2.46 0.42 -1.34
CA ALA A 20 2.58 -0.09 0.02
C ALA A 20 2.15 -1.54 0.12
N MET A 21 2.75 -2.25 1.08
CA MET A 21 2.37 -3.59 1.51
C MET A 21 2.20 -3.60 3.03
N ASP A 22 1.10 -4.16 3.52
CA ASP A 22 0.71 -4.25 4.93
C ASP A 22 1.80 -4.79 5.88
N ILE A 23 2.57 -5.78 5.43
CA ILE A 23 3.62 -6.41 6.23
C ILE A 23 4.83 -5.49 6.46
N THR A 24 5.01 -4.43 5.64
CA THR A 24 6.17 -3.53 5.78
C THR A 24 6.19 -2.75 7.09
N PRO A 25 5.15 -1.98 7.44
CA PRO A 25 5.09 -1.32 8.73
C PRO A 25 5.09 -2.34 9.88
N LEU A 26 4.40 -3.47 9.77
CA LEU A 26 4.31 -4.47 10.85
C LEU A 26 5.64 -5.22 11.09
N HIS A 27 6.16 -5.91 10.09
CA HIS A 27 7.26 -6.87 10.25
C HIS A 27 8.64 -6.23 10.08
N TYR A 28 8.81 -5.42 9.03
CA TYR A 28 10.12 -4.84 8.72
C TYR A 28 10.43 -3.58 9.55
N ARG A 29 9.40 -2.86 9.98
CA ARG A 29 9.55 -1.58 10.71
C ARG A 29 9.03 -1.63 12.15
N SER A 30 8.35 -2.72 12.54
CA SER A 30 7.81 -2.91 13.89
C SER A 30 6.95 -1.73 14.37
N GLU A 31 6.19 -1.13 13.46
CA GLU A 31 5.30 -0.01 13.75
C GLU A 31 4.06 -0.49 14.52
N SER A 32 3.59 0.33 15.46
CA SER A 32 2.26 0.15 16.04
C SER A 32 1.18 0.42 14.98
N PRO A 33 -0.06 -0.06 15.18
CA PRO A 33 -1.18 0.25 14.29
C PRO A 33 -1.35 1.75 14.04
N ASP A 34 -1.27 2.57 15.09
CA ASP A 34 -1.39 4.04 14.97
C ASP A 34 -0.28 4.63 14.10
N LYS A 35 0.97 4.15 14.28
CA LYS A 35 2.09 4.63 13.46
C LYS A 35 1.97 4.18 12.01
N ALA A 36 1.50 2.95 11.78
CA ALA A 36 1.25 2.44 10.44
C ALA A 36 0.16 3.25 9.72
N ILE A 37 -0.91 3.64 10.42
CA ILE A 37 -1.97 4.50 9.88
C ILE A 37 -1.42 5.87 9.45
N GLU A 38 -0.53 6.45 10.25
CA GLU A 38 0.15 7.71 9.91
C GLU A 38 1.06 7.53 8.69
N THR A 39 1.92 6.49 8.70
CA THR A 39 2.88 6.18 7.63
C THR A 39 2.16 5.99 6.29
N LEU A 40 1.14 5.11 6.26
CA LEU A 40 0.39 4.81 5.04
C LEU A 40 -0.44 6.00 4.59
N GLY A 41 -1.05 6.75 5.53
CA GLY A 41 -1.78 7.96 5.22
C GLY A 41 -0.90 9.05 4.60
N HIS A 42 0.31 9.25 5.11
CA HIS A 42 1.27 10.20 4.56
C HIS A 42 1.73 9.78 3.16
N LEU A 43 2.00 8.50 2.94
CA LEU A 43 2.37 7.97 1.62
C LEU A 43 1.23 8.16 0.61
N MET A 44 -0.02 7.84 0.99
CA MET A 44 -1.18 8.06 0.15
C MET A 44 -1.35 9.54 -0.22
N LYS A 45 -1.18 10.45 0.74
CA LYS A 45 -1.20 11.89 0.47
C LYS A 45 -0.13 12.29 -0.54
N LYS A 46 1.11 11.82 -0.38
CA LYS A 46 2.22 12.14 -1.29
C LYS A 46 1.96 11.66 -2.72
N VAL A 47 1.35 10.48 -2.88
CA VAL A 47 0.96 9.98 -4.20
C VAL A 47 -0.18 10.82 -4.79
N ASN A 48 -1.18 11.18 -3.98
CA ASN A 48 -2.28 12.05 -4.41
C ASN A 48 -1.83 13.47 -4.81
N ASP A 49 -0.89 14.06 -4.06
CA ASP A 49 -0.38 15.41 -4.30
C ASP A 49 0.26 15.56 -5.70
N VAL A 50 0.70 14.45 -6.31
CA VAL A 50 1.25 14.42 -7.68
C VAL A 50 0.27 13.87 -8.72
N GLY A 51 -1.00 13.65 -8.35
CA GLY A 51 -2.02 13.06 -9.22
C GLY A 51 -1.79 11.58 -9.55
N GLY A 52 -1.03 10.88 -8.70
CA GLY A 52 -0.70 9.47 -8.88
C GLY A 52 -1.82 8.53 -8.43
N LEU A 53 -1.74 7.27 -8.87
CA LEU A 53 -2.61 6.20 -8.40
C LEU A 53 -1.99 5.50 -7.18
N PHE A 54 -2.62 5.63 -6.02
CA PHE A 54 -2.20 4.89 -4.84
C PHE A 54 -2.73 3.46 -4.88
N VAL A 55 -1.82 2.48 -4.88
CA VAL A 55 -2.15 1.05 -4.89
C VAL A 55 -1.53 0.39 -3.67
N SER A 56 -2.33 -0.33 -2.89
CA SER A 56 -1.86 -1.05 -1.69
C SER A 56 -2.09 -2.56 -1.80
N LEU A 57 -1.12 -3.34 -1.34
CA LEU A 57 -1.16 -4.79 -1.26
C LEU A 57 -1.43 -5.26 0.18
N TRP A 58 -2.33 -6.21 0.35
CA TRP A 58 -2.74 -6.76 1.64
C TRP A 58 -2.79 -8.28 1.59
N HIS A 59 -2.34 -8.92 2.67
CA HIS A 59 -2.47 -10.36 2.84
C HIS A 59 -3.82 -10.68 3.49
N ASN A 60 -4.47 -11.77 3.09
CA ASN A 60 -5.76 -12.18 3.69
C ASN A 60 -5.64 -12.43 5.20
N GLU A 61 -4.51 -12.97 5.66
CA GLU A 61 -4.22 -13.19 7.08
C GLU A 61 -4.13 -11.88 7.88
N SER A 62 -3.88 -10.75 7.25
CA SER A 62 -3.81 -9.44 7.92
C SER A 62 -5.12 -9.02 8.59
N PHE A 63 -6.22 -9.67 8.21
CA PHE A 63 -7.57 -9.42 8.74
C PHE A 63 -8.01 -10.46 9.79
N SER A 64 -7.16 -11.44 10.13
CA SER A 64 -7.57 -12.56 10.97
C SER A 64 -7.67 -12.22 12.46
N GLU A 65 -7.04 -11.14 12.91
CA GLU A 65 -6.89 -10.79 14.33
C GLU A 65 -6.15 -11.88 15.17
N THR A 66 -5.34 -12.71 14.50
CA THR A 66 -4.55 -13.77 15.12
C THR A 66 -3.05 -13.47 15.08
N GLU A 67 -2.32 -14.03 16.06
CA GLU A 67 -0.85 -13.93 16.13
C GLU A 67 -0.35 -12.49 15.97
N ARG A 68 0.55 -12.25 15.00
CA ARG A 68 1.13 -10.94 14.69
C ARG A 68 0.12 -9.93 14.13
N TRP A 69 -1.04 -10.39 13.67
CA TRP A 69 -2.07 -9.56 13.04
C TRP A 69 -3.14 -9.08 14.02
N ARG A 70 -3.03 -9.43 15.31
CA ARG A 70 -3.94 -8.91 16.34
C ARG A 70 -3.83 -7.39 16.45
N GLY A 71 -4.97 -6.71 16.37
CA GLY A 71 -5.10 -5.26 16.36
C GLY A 71 -4.73 -4.61 15.03
N TRP A 72 -4.50 -5.39 13.97
CA TRP A 72 -3.99 -4.86 12.70
C TRP A 72 -5.09 -4.44 11.72
N ARG A 73 -6.29 -5.03 11.80
CA ARG A 73 -7.41 -4.71 10.90
C ARG A 73 -7.77 -3.22 10.86
N VAL A 74 -7.62 -2.51 11.98
CA VAL A 74 -7.88 -1.06 12.08
C VAL A 74 -7.02 -0.23 11.12
N VAL A 75 -5.83 -0.72 10.76
CA VAL A 75 -4.93 -0.05 9.81
C VAL A 75 -5.56 -0.01 8.42
N TYR A 76 -6.15 -1.13 7.98
CA TYR A 76 -6.85 -1.21 6.70
C TYR A 76 -8.10 -0.34 6.67
N GLU A 77 -8.94 -0.44 7.71
CA GLU A 77 -10.18 0.33 7.82
C GLU A 77 -9.91 1.84 7.82
N SER A 78 -8.86 2.28 8.53
CA SER A 78 -8.43 3.68 8.55
C SER A 78 -7.90 4.14 7.20
N LEU A 79 -7.19 3.29 6.46
CA LEU A 79 -6.71 3.61 5.12
C LEU A 79 -7.88 3.79 4.14
N LEU A 80 -8.87 2.88 4.16
CA LEU A 80 -10.08 2.98 3.35
C LEU A 80 -10.88 4.25 3.68
N ALA A 81 -11.05 4.57 4.97
CA ALA A 81 -11.77 5.77 5.40
C ALA A 81 -11.09 7.07 4.98
N LYS A 82 -9.76 7.07 4.80
CA LYS A 82 -9.03 8.22 4.24
C LYS A 82 -9.20 8.29 2.72
N ALA A 83 -9.18 7.15 2.01
CA ALA A 83 -9.33 7.10 0.55
C ALA A 83 -10.74 7.45 0.06
N SER A 84 -11.78 7.24 0.87
CA SER A 84 -13.16 7.59 0.53
C SER A 84 -13.50 9.08 0.70
N LYS A 85 -12.58 9.87 1.26
CA LYS A 85 -12.76 11.31 1.51
C LYS A 85 -12.00 12.21 0.52
N SER A 86 -11.22 11.60 -0.37
CA SER A 86 -10.38 12.27 -1.39
C SER A 86 -11.07 12.36 -2.74
#